data_AF-A0A533XY24-F1
#
_entry.id   AF-A0A533XY24-F1
#
_cell.length_a   1.000
_cell.length_b   1.000
_cell.length_c   1.000
_cell.angle_alpha   90.00
_cell.angle_beta   90.00
_cell.angle_gamma   90.00
#
_symmetry.space_group_name_H-M   'P 1'
#
loop_
_entity.id
_entity.type
_entity.pdbx_description
1 polymer ?
#
loop_
_entity_poly.entity_id
_entity_poly.type
_entity_poly.pdbx_seq_one_letter_code
_entity_poly.pdbx_strand_id
1 'polypeptide(L)'
;MAKEHPIMINATAIVPPRAWSVPGVTEPLQSVRDRMMTDKVVTLKLRPGRYMFMTTAFSFEFMVNLDGKLDYRNLDKCVEGRGTTTLVVKCRVSQQIVQ
;
A
#
# COMPACT_ATOMS: atom_id res chain seq x y z
N MET A 1 -14.41 -14.47 13.72
CA MET A 1 -14.05 -13.49 12.67
C MET A 1 -12.68 -12.93 12.99
N ALA A 2 -11.80 -12.72 12.00
CA ALA A 2 -10.48 -12.16 12.25
C ALA A 2 -10.56 -10.65 12.59
N LYS A 3 -9.76 -10.20 13.56
CA LYS A 3 -9.73 -8.82 14.06
C LYS A 3 -9.11 -7.87 13.02
N GLU A 4 -9.59 -6.65 12.94
CA GLU A 4 -8.96 -5.60 12.13
C GLU A 4 -7.75 -4.98 12.84
N HIS A 5 -6.70 -4.73 12.08
CA HIS A 5 -5.45 -4.12 12.53
C HIS A 5 -5.27 -2.74 11.89
N PRO A 6 -4.81 -1.74 12.64
CA PRO A 6 -4.43 -0.44 12.08
C PRO A 6 -3.12 -0.59 11.30
N ILE A 7 -3.17 -0.41 9.99
CA ILE A 7 -2.03 -0.47 9.08
C ILE A 7 -1.78 0.94 8.53
N MET A 8 -0.60 1.48 8.81
CA MET A 8 -0.20 2.80 8.34
C MET A 8 0.46 2.68 6.97
N ILE A 9 -0.07 3.38 5.98
CA ILE A 9 0.46 3.47 4.61
C ILE A 9 1.20 4.80 4.47
N ASN A 10 2.51 4.75 4.30
CA ASN A 10 3.35 5.93 4.08
C ASN A 10 3.99 5.86 2.68
N ALA A 11 3.41 6.60 1.73
CA ALA A 11 3.89 6.66 0.35
C ALA A 11 4.51 8.03 -0.01
N THR A 12 4.82 8.86 1.00
CA THR A 12 5.25 10.26 0.83
C THR A 12 6.57 10.45 0.10
N ALA A 13 7.38 9.39 -0.01
CA ALA A 13 8.61 9.39 -0.80
C ALA A 13 8.36 9.39 -2.32
N ILE A 14 7.13 9.16 -2.79
CA ILE A 14 6.77 9.18 -4.21
C ILE A 14 6.51 10.62 -4.65
N VAL A 15 7.42 11.16 -5.46
CA VAL A 15 7.37 12.53 -5.99
C VAL A 15 7.41 12.51 -7.52
N PRO A 16 6.54 13.25 -8.24
CA PRO A 16 5.41 14.02 -7.70
C PRO A 16 4.31 13.12 -7.10
N PRO A 17 3.44 13.65 -6.22
CA PRO A 17 2.35 12.88 -5.63
C PRO A 17 1.43 12.25 -6.68
N ARG A 18 0.93 11.04 -6.38
CA ARG A 18 0.07 10.27 -7.28
C ARG A 18 -1.15 9.75 -6.53
N ALA A 19 -2.20 9.46 -7.29
CA ALA A 19 -3.33 8.71 -6.77
C ALA A 19 -2.91 7.26 -6.49
N TRP A 20 -3.39 6.70 -5.38
CA TRP A 20 -3.20 5.30 -5.04
C TRP A 20 -4.50 4.69 -4.50
N SER A 21 -4.58 3.36 -4.48
CA SER A 21 -5.72 2.64 -3.90
C SER A 21 -5.32 1.27 -3.36
N VAL A 22 -6.14 0.76 -2.45
CA VAL A 22 -6.19 -0.66 -2.07
C VAL A 22 -7.60 -1.16 -2.42
N PRO A 23 -7.77 -1.89 -3.54
CA PRO A 23 -9.09 -2.35 -3.99
C PRO A 23 -9.85 -3.12 -2.90
N GLY A 24 -11.14 -2.83 -2.78
CA GLY A 24 -12.00 -3.39 -1.73
C GLY A 24 -11.83 -2.75 -0.34
N VAL A 25 -10.91 -1.79 -0.18
CA VAL A 25 -10.69 -1.05 1.07
C VAL A 25 -10.84 0.46 0.85
N THR A 26 -10.25 0.99 -0.22
CA THR A 26 -10.32 2.41 -0.58
C THR A 26 -11.08 2.60 -1.88
N GLU A 27 -11.47 3.84 -2.17
CA GLU A 27 -12.03 4.21 -3.46
C GLU A 27 -11.09 3.85 -4.63
N PRO A 28 -11.63 3.57 -5.82
CA PRO A 28 -10.85 3.29 -7.03
C PRO A 28 -9.95 4.47 -7.43
N LEU A 29 -8.87 4.20 -8.16
CA LEU A 29 -7.93 5.22 -8.67
C LEU A 29 -8.60 6.34 -9.50
N GLN A 30 -9.73 6.04 -10.14
CA GLN A 30 -10.46 7.00 -10.97
C GLN A 30 -11.42 7.89 -10.17
N SER A 31 -11.56 7.67 -8.85
CA SER A 31 -12.43 8.49 -8.01
C SER A 31 -11.97 9.95 -8.03
N VAL A 32 -12.93 10.87 -8.10
CA VAL A 32 -12.67 12.32 -8.18
C VAL A 32 -12.86 13.04 -6.84
N ARG A 33 -13.56 12.41 -5.88
CA ARG A 33 -13.90 13.03 -4.59
C ARG A 33 -12.97 12.60 -3.47
N ASP A 34 -12.84 11.29 -3.26
CA ASP A 34 -12.17 10.72 -2.08
C ASP A 34 -10.96 9.86 -2.48
N ARG A 35 -10.25 10.27 -3.54
CA ARG A 35 -9.04 9.56 -3.98
C ARG A 35 -7.95 9.69 -2.93
N MET A 36 -7.25 8.60 -2.66
CA MET A 36 -6.06 8.64 -1.82
C MET A 36 -4.88 9.19 -2.62
N MET A 37 -4.07 10.03 -1.99
CA MET A 37 -2.90 10.66 -2.57
C MET A 37 -1.64 10.27 -1.79
N THR A 38 -0.51 10.12 -2.47
CA THR A 38 0.74 9.70 -1.84
C THR A 38 1.39 10.80 -0.98
N ASP A 39 0.87 12.03 -0.99
CA ASP A 39 1.36 13.18 -0.21
C ASP A 39 0.97 13.13 1.28
N LYS A 40 0.20 12.13 1.68
CA LYS A 40 -0.26 11.93 3.06
C LYS A 40 0.00 10.51 3.54
N VAL A 41 0.24 10.39 4.83
CA VAL A 41 0.23 9.11 5.53
C VAL A 41 -1.20 8.77 5.92
N VAL A 42 -1.66 7.56 5.60
CA VAL A 42 -3.05 7.12 5.84
C VAL A 42 -3.06 5.84 6.65
N THR A 43 -3.91 5.76 7.68
CA THR A 43 -4.11 4.53 8.45
C THR A 43 -5.38 3.83 7.98
N LEU A 44 -5.23 2.59 7.50
CA LEU A 44 -6.33 1.71 7.11
C LEU A 44 -6.60 0.67 8.20
N LYS A 45 -7.86 0.28 8.39
CA LYS A 45 -8.23 -0.85 9.24
C LYS A 45 -8.35 -2.09 8.37
N LEU A 46 -7.36 -2.98 8.43
CA LEU A 46 -7.26 -4.15 7.56
C LEU A 46 -7.42 -5.43 8.36
N ARG A 47 -8.15 -6.41 7.81
CA ARG A 47 -8.20 -7.77 8.37
C ARG A 47 -6.95 -8.55 7.89
N PRO A 48 -6.56 -9.63 8.57
CA PRO A 48 -5.57 -10.55 8.03
C PRO A 48 -5.99 -11.02 6.63
N GLY A 49 -5.07 -10.94 5.67
CA GLY A 49 -5.37 -11.19 4.27
C GLY A 49 -4.34 -10.60 3.30
N ARG A 50 -4.56 -10.83 2.01
CA ARG A 50 -3.75 -10.32 0.90
C ARG A 50 -4.42 -9.08 0.32
N TYR A 51 -3.61 -8.06 0.09
CA TYR A 51 -4.02 -6.76 -0.42
C TYR A 51 -3.09 -6.35 -1.57
N MET A 52 -3.56 -5.42 -2.39
CA MET A 52 -2.77 -4.84 -3.47
C MET A 52 -2.70 -3.33 -3.27
N PHE A 53 -1.49 -2.79 -3.21
CA PHE A 53 -1.28 -1.35 -3.33
C PHE A 53 -1.16 -1.02 -4.82
N MET A 54 -2.03 -0.15 -5.31
CA MET A 54 -2.07 0.25 -6.72
C MET A 54 -1.80 1.74 -6.86
N THR A 55 -1.08 2.10 -7.91
CA THR A 55 -1.05 3.44 -8.50
C THR A 55 -1.31 3.31 -10.00
N THR A 56 -1.34 4.43 -10.72
CA THR A 56 -1.40 4.39 -12.19
C THR A 56 -0.10 3.93 -12.85
N ALA A 57 1.01 3.83 -12.12
CA ALA A 57 2.33 3.53 -12.69
C ALA A 57 2.88 2.16 -12.28
N PHE A 58 2.54 1.68 -11.09
CA PHE A 58 2.96 0.39 -10.57
C PHE A 58 1.94 -0.13 -9.56
N SER A 59 1.97 -1.43 -9.33
CA SER A 59 1.21 -2.07 -8.27
C SER A 59 2.02 -3.20 -7.66
N PHE A 60 1.71 -3.56 -6.42
CA PHE A 60 2.30 -4.71 -5.77
C PHE A 60 1.40 -5.25 -4.67
N GLU A 61 1.62 -6.50 -4.32
CA GLU A 61 0.87 -7.19 -3.27
C GLU A 61 1.60 -7.13 -1.93
N PHE A 62 0.82 -7.01 -0.86
CA PHE A 62 1.27 -7.16 0.51
C PHE A 62 0.25 -7.97 1.31
N MET A 63 0.71 -8.61 2.38
CA MET A 63 -0.12 -9.40 3.27
C MET A 63 -0.13 -8.76 4.65
N VAL A 64 -1.28 -8.82 5.31
CA VAL A 64 -1.44 -8.56 6.74
C VAL A 64 -1.63 -9.92 7.41
N ASN A 65 -0.74 -10.29 8.32
CA ASN A 65 -0.85 -11.55 9.05
C ASN A 65 -1.83 -11.43 10.24
N LEU A 66 -2.02 -12.53 10.99
CA LEU A 66 -2.94 -12.58 12.13
C LEU A 66 -2.58 -11.62 13.28
N ASP A 67 -1.33 -11.15 13.36
CA ASP A 67 -0.85 -10.19 14.35
C ASP A 67 -0.85 -8.74 13.82
N GLY A 68 -1.33 -8.52 12.59
CA GLY A 68 -1.31 -7.22 11.93
C GLY A 68 0.05 -6.83 11.38
N LYS A 69 0.98 -7.78 11.23
CA LYS A 69 2.30 -7.53 10.65
C LYS A 69 2.28 -7.72 9.14
N LEU A 70 3.08 -6.90 8.47
CA LEU A 70 3.17 -6.87 7.03
C LEU A 70 4.19 -7.88 6.50
N ASP A 71 3.84 -8.51 5.39
CA ASP A 71 4.76 -9.30 4.57
C ASP A 71 4.54 -9.02 3.08
N TYR A 72 5.60 -9.10 2.28
CA TYR A 72 5.58 -8.86 0.84
C TYR A 72 6.84 -9.46 0.21
N ARG A 73 6.75 -9.92 -1.04
CA ARG A 73 7.86 -10.65 -1.68
C ARG A 73 8.72 -9.76 -2.55
N ASN A 74 10.04 -9.79 -2.34
CA ASN A 74 11.07 -9.25 -3.25
C ASN A 74 10.90 -7.79 -3.65
N LEU A 75 10.39 -6.95 -2.75
CA LEU A 75 10.19 -5.51 -2.96
C LEU A 75 11.08 -4.65 -2.06
N ASP A 76 12.05 -5.25 -1.35
CA ASP A 76 12.85 -4.56 -0.33
C ASP A 76 13.68 -3.39 -0.89
N LYS A 77 13.84 -3.32 -2.22
CA LYS A 77 14.44 -2.17 -2.90
C LYS A 77 13.55 -0.91 -2.89
N CYS A 78 12.25 -1.05 -2.64
CA CYS A 78 11.33 0.07 -2.66
C CYS A 78 10.14 0.02 -1.70
N VAL A 79 9.96 -1.07 -0.97
CA VAL A 79 8.94 -1.22 0.08
C VAL A 79 9.67 -1.60 1.37
N GLU A 80 9.33 -0.92 2.46
CA GLU A 80 9.90 -1.17 3.79
C GLU A 80 8.80 -1.42 4.83
N GLY A 81 9.21 -1.88 6.02
CA GLY A 81 8.30 -2.14 7.14
C GLY A 81 7.75 -3.58 7.23
N ARG A 82 8.41 -4.56 6.60
CA ARG A 82 8.13 -5.98 6.80
C ARG A 82 8.23 -6.33 8.30
N GLY A 83 7.29 -7.12 8.80
CA GLY A 83 7.21 -7.46 10.22
C GLY A 83 6.68 -6.32 11.12
N THR A 84 6.25 -5.19 10.53
CA THR A 84 5.67 -4.04 11.25
C THR A 84 4.23 -3.80 10.82
N THR A 85 3.57 -2.79 11.42
CA THR A 85 2.23 -2.30 11.04
C THR A 85 2.30 -1.09 10.08
N THR A 86 3.49 -0.76 9.57
CA THR A 86 3.72 0.40 8.70
C THR A 86 4.25 -0.06 7.35
N LEU A 87 3.51 0.20 6.28
CA LEU A 87 3.95 -0.03 4.90
C LEU A 87 4.54 1.27 4.38
N VAL A 88 5.86 1.31 4.19
CA VAL A 88 6.52 2.47 3.57
C VAL A 88 6.76 2.17 2.10
N VAL A 89 6.25 3.01 1.21
CA VAL A 89 6.34 2.84 -0.25
C VAL A 89 7.20 3.95 -0.85
N LYS A 90 8.31 3.55 -1.47
CA LYS A 90 9.31 4.43 -2.08
C LYS A 90 9.60 4.06 -3.54
N CYS A 91 8.73 3.28 -4.15
CA CYS A 91 8.91 2.76 -5.51
C CYS A 91 8.99 3.89 -6.54
N ARG A 92 9.98 3.77 -7.43
CA ARG A 92 10.19 4.67 -8.55
C ARG A 92 9.58 4.06 -9.80
N VAL A 93 9.01 4.92 -10.65
CA VAL A 93 8.31 4.53 -11.89
C VAL A 93 9.20 3.73 -12.86
N SER A 94 10.53 3.82 -12.74
CA SER A 94 11.48 3.14 -13.62
C SER A 94 11.61 1.62 -13.41
N GLN A 95 10.97 1.04 -12.41
CA GLN A 95 10.89 -0.42 -12.28
C GLN A 95 9.55 -0.89 -12.86
N GLN A 96 9.53 -1.09 -14.18
CA GLN A 96 8.58 -1.99 -14.80
C GLN A 96 8.77 -3.37 -14.12
N ILE A 97 7.92 -3.70 -13.15
CA ILE A 97 7.67 -5.10 -12.82
C ILE A 97 6.75 -5.59 -13.94
N VAL A 98 7.35 -5.87 -15.10
CA VAL A 98 6.73 -6.73 -16.11
C VAL A 98 6.65 -8.10 -15.45
N GLN A 99 5.43 -8.56 -15.18
CA GLN A 99 5.17 -9.98 -15.00
C GLN A 99 5.27 -10.66 -16.36
#